data_AF-A0A935VU94-F1
#
_entry.id   AF-A0A935VU94-F1
#
_cell.length_a   1.000
_cell.length_b   1.000
_cell.length_c   1.000
_cell.angle_alpha   90.00
_cell.angle_beta   90.00
_cell.angle_gamma   90.00
#
_symmetry.space_group_name_H-M   'P 1'
#
loop_
_entity.id
_entity.type
_entity.pdbx_description
1 polymer ?
#
loop_
_entity_poly.entity_id
_entity_poly.type
_entity_poly.pdbx_seq_one_letter_code
_entity_poly.pdbx_strand_id
1 'polypeptide(L)' 'MRQVTLHITDKKFPIFMELAKSLDFVKKIEEEGPKEQILQGIKQAVKEMNLIKKGKLKARDAREVIKEL' A
#
# COMPACT_ATOMS: atom_id res chain seq x y z
N MET A 1 25.72 0.84 0.39
CA MET A 1 24.66 -0.14 0.72
C MET A 1 24.46 -1.03 -0.49
N ARG A 2 24.27 -2.34 -0.32
CA ARG A 2 24.03 -3.26 -1.44
C ARG A 2 22.56 -3.67 -1.40
N GLN A 3 21.90 -3.64 -2.55
CA GLN A 3 20.49 -3.98 -2.70
C GLN A 3 20.37 -5.27 -3.52
N VAL A 4 19.45 -6.13 -3.11
CA VAL A 4 19.12 -7.38 -3.80
C VAL A 4 17.61 -7.48 -3.87
N THR A 5 17.09 -7.87 -5.04
CA THR A 5 15.67 -8.16 -5.27
C THR A 5 15.48 -9.67 -5.35
N LEU A 6 14.51 -10.20 -4.62
CA LEU A 6 14.20 -11.63 -4.56
C LEU A 6 12.78 -11.86 -5.04
N HIS A 7 12.60 -12.81 -5.96
CA HIS A 7 11.27 -13.26 -6.39
C HIS A 7 10.92 -14.54 -5.62
N ILE A 8 9.99 -14.43 -4.69
CA ILE A 8 9.58 -15.52 -3.79
C ILE A 8 8.12 -15.84 -4.08
N THR A 9 7.74 -17.11 -3.98
CA THR A 9 6.34 -17.51 -4.12
C THR A 9 5.50 -17.03 -2.94
N ASP A 10 4.27 -16.59 -3.19
CA ASP A 10 3.37 -16.04 -2.15
C ASP A 10 3.21 -16.96 -0.95
N LYS A 11 3.16 -18.28 -1.19
CA LYS A 11 3.05 -19.31 -0.13
C LYS A 11 4.23 -19.29 0.85
N LYS A 12 5.41 -18.89 0.39
CA LYS A 12 6.65 -18.87 1.19
C LYS A 12 7.03 -17.46 1.65
N PHE A 13 6.35 -16.42 1.15
CA PHE A 13 6.60 -15.03 1.51
C PHE A 13 6.46 -14.78 3.03
N PRO A 14 5.43 -15.27 3.75
CA PRO A 14 5.31 -15.06 5.20
C PRO A 14 6.50 -15.62 5.98
N ILE A 15 6.93 -16.84 5.64
CA ILE A 15 8.06 -17.53 6.28
C ILE A 15 9.36 -16.76 6.04
N PHE A 16 9.58 -16.29 4.81
CA PHE A 16 10.76 -15.48 4.50
C PHE A 16 10.76 -14.15 5.27
N MET A 17 9.60 -13.50 5.40
CA MET A 17 9.48 -12.25 6.14
C MET A 17 9.75 -12.41 7.64
N GLU A 18 9.32 -13.51 8.25
CA GLU A 18 9.66 -13.84 9.65
C GLU A 18 11.16 -14.02 9.83
N LEU A 19 11.80 -14.77 8.93
CA LEU A 19 13.26 -14.95 8.94
C LEU A 19 13.98 -13.62 8.73
N ALA A 20 13.58 -12.82 7.75
CA ALA A 20 14.20 -11.53 7.46
C ALA A 20 14.09 -10.55 8.64
N LYS A 21 12.95 -10.55 9.35
CA LYS A 21 12.74 -9.72 10.55
C LYS A 21 13.56 -10.19 11.75
N SER A 22 13.99 -11.45 11.78
CA SER A 22 14.85 -11.98 12.86
C SER A 22 16.33 -11.61 12.71
N LEU A 23 16.74 -11.11 11.54
CA LEU A 23 18.12 -10.73 11.25
C LEU A 23 18.39 -9.29 11.74
N ASP A 24 19.28 -9.14 12.72
CA ASP A 24 19.66 -7.87 13.35
C ASP A 24 20.32 -6.85 12.40
N PHE A 25 20.92 -7.32 11.32
CA PHE A 25 21.56 -6.50 10.30
C PHE A 25 20.58 -5.96 9.22
N VAL A 26 19.31 -6.38 9.24
CA VAL A 26 18.30 -5.90 8.30
C VAL A 26 17.78 -4.54 8.75
N LYS A 27 18.29 -3.48 8.13
CA LYS A 27 17.94 -2.09 8.47
C LYS A 27 16.59 -1.64 7.92
N LYS A 28 16.15 -2.22 6.81
CA LYS A 28 14.92 -1.81 6.11
C LYS A 28 14.39 -2.97 5.26
N ILE A 29 13.10 -3.25 5.37
CA ILE A 29 12.36 -4.10 4.43
C ILE A 29 11.30 -3.21 3.79
N GLU A 30 11.35 -3.08 2.48
CA GLU A 30 10.34 -2.35 1.71
C GLU A 30 9.29 -3.37 1.25
N GLU A 31 8.11 -3.31 1.85
CA GLU A 31 6.96 -4.13 1.45
C GLU A 31 6.06 -3.28 0.53
N GLU A 32 6.02 -3.57 -0.77
CA GLU A 32 4.92 -3.10 -1.62
C GLU A 32 3.71 -4.02 -1.44
N GLY A 33 3.16 -4.01 -0.23
CA GLY A 33 2.01 -4.85 0.13
C GLY A 33 0.66 -4.24 -0.27
N PRO A 34 -0.41 -5.05 -0.35
CA PRO A 34 -1.76 -4.56 -0.55
C PRO A 34 -2.18 -3.55 0.52
N LYS A 35 -1.60 -3.62 1.73
CA LYS A 35 -1.81 -2.61 2.79
C LYS A 35 -1.37 -1.22 2.37
N GLU A 36 -0.23 -1.09 1.69
CA GLU A 36 0.30 0.19 1.23
C GLU A 36 -0.62 0.79 0.16
N GLN A 37 -1.10 -0.06 -0.76
CA GLN A 37 -2.05 0.33 -1.81
C GLN A 37 -3.42 0.74 -1.23
N ILE A 38 -3.94 -0.01 -0.26
CA ILE A 38 -5.18 0.34 0.45
C ILE A 38 -5.02 1.66 1.20
N LEU A 39 -3.88 1.87 1.89
CA LEU A 39 -3.60 3.10 2.61
C LEU A 39 -3.49 4.30 1.66
N GLN A 40 -2.89 4.12 0.49
CA GLN A 40 -2.83 5.13 -0.57
C GLN A 40 -4.24 5.44 -1.10
N GLY A 41 -5.06 4.43 -1.37
CA GLY A 41 -6.45 4.58 -1.80
C GLY A 41 -7.29 5.37 -0.78
N ILE A 42 -7.15 5.06 0.52
CA ILE A 42 -7.84 5.80 1.60
C ILE A 42 -7.36 7.26 1.64
N LYS A 43 -6.05 7.51 1.56
CA LYS A 43 -5.49 8.88 1.53
C LYS A 43 -6.03 9.68 0.34
N GLN A 44 -6.16 9.05 -0.82
CA GLN A 44 -6.70 9.69 -2.01
C GLN A 44 -8.19 10.03 -1.83
N ALA A 45 -8.99 9.09 -1.34
CA ALA A 45 -10.42 9.32 -1.07
C ALA A 45 -10.65 10.50 -0.11
N VAL A 46 -9.82 10.63 0.94
CA VAL A 46 -9.88 11.78 1.87
C VAL A 46 -9.52 13.09 1.17
N LYS A 47 -8.53 13.11 0.28
CA LYS A 47 -8.17 14.31 -0.50
C LYS A 47 -9.32 14.73 -1.43
N GLU A 48 -9.92 13.78 -2.14
CA GLU A 48 -11.05 14.04 -3.04
C GLU A 48 -12.26 14.59 -2.27
N MET A 49 -12.59 14.01 -1.11
CA MET A 49 -13.67 14.51 -0.24
C MET A 49 -13.44 15.95 0.21
N ASN A 50 -12.20 16.32 0.54
CA ASN A 50 -11.85 17.68 0.93
C ASN A 50 -11.97 18.66 -0.25
N LEU A 51 -11.71 18.23 -1.48
CA LEU A 51 -11.89 19.04 -2.68
C LEU A 51 -13.37 19.21 -3.05
N ILE A 52 -14.19 18.17 -2.84
CA ILE A 52 -15.65 18.25 -2.99
C ILE A 52 -16.23 19.26 -1.99
N LYS A 53 -15.82 19.20 -0.71
CA LYS A 53 -16.24 20.17 0.31
C LYS A 53 -15.84 21.61 -0.03
N LYS A 54 -14.74 21.80 -0.76
CA LYS A 54 -14.27 23.11 -1.25
C LYS A 54 -14.95 23.54 -2.56
N GLY A 55 -15.89 22.76 -3.09
CA GLY A 55 -16.58 23.02 -4.36
C GLY A 55 -15.71 22.84 -5.60
N LYS A 56 -14.52 22.24 -5.47
CA LYS A 56 -13.55 22.06 -6.57
C LYS A 56 -13.75 20.78 -7.37
N LEU A 57 -14.43 19.80 -6.78
CA LEU A 57 -14.77 18.51 -7.41
C LEU A 57 -16.25 18.20 -7.22
N LYS A 58 -16.85 17.52 -8.19
CA LYS A 58 -18.22 17.00 -8.05
C LYS A 58 -18.18 15.70 -7.23
N ALA A 59 -19.14 15.56 -6.33
CA ALA A 59 -19.36 14.29 -5.63
C ALA A 59 -19.76 13.21 -6.64
N ARG A 60 -19.25 11.99 -6.44
CA ARG A 60 -19.61 10.78 -7.18
C ARG A 60 -19.86 9.64 -6.19
N ASP A 61 -20.53 8.59 -6.64
CA ASP A 61 -20.91 7.48 -5.77
C ASP A 61 -19.65 6.76 -5.26
N ALA A 62 -19.60 6.49 -3.95
CA ALA A 62 -18.45 5.85 -3.33
C ALA A 62 -18.22 4.41 -3.84
N ARG A 63 -19.28 3.71 -4.26
CA ARG A 63 -19.22 2.36 -4.84
C ARG A 63 -18.57 2.37 -6.22
N GLU A 64 -18.77 3.42 -7.00
CA GLU A 64 -18.09 3.59 -8.29
C GLU A 64 -16.59 3.79 -8.08
N VAL A 65 -16.20 4.60 -7.09
CA VAL A 65 -14.77 4.82 -6.75
C VAL A 65 -14.08 3.51 -6.33
N ILE A 66 -14.76 2.68 -5.53
CA ILE A 66 -14.21 1.39 -5.08
C ILE A 66 -14.06 0.40 -6.25
N LYS A 67 -14.90 0.49 -7.28
CA LYS A 67 -14.86 -0.40 -8.46
C LYS A 67 -13.70 -0.08 -9.42
N GLU A 68 -13.12 1.13 -9.32
CA GLU A 68 -11.98 1.59 -10.12
C GLU A 68 -10.61 1.26 -9.50
N LEU A 69 -10.57 0.83 -8.23
CA LEU A 69 -9.37 0.43 -7.49
C LEU A 69 -9.10 -1.06 -7.59
#